data_AF-A0A3Q3E4H9-F1
#
_entry.id   AF-A0A3Q3E4H9-F1
#
_cell.length_a   1.000
_cell.length_b   1.000
_cell.length_c   1.000
_cell.angle_alpha   90.00
_cell.angle_beta   90.00
_cell.angle_gamma   90.00
#
_symmetry.space_group_name_H-M   'P 1'
#
loop_
_entity.id
_entity.type
_entity.pdbx_description
1 polymer ?
#
loop_
_entity_poly.entity_id
_entity_poly.type
_entity_poly.pdbx_seq_one_letter_code
_entity_poly.pdbx_strand_id
1 'polypeptide(L)'
;MPEVKVLYGGQKCGNGYVEEGEECDCGEPEECANPCCNATTCTLKGDAVCAHGQCCHDCQVRRPVARKLFDSPLWEQHTCLGLGMGFF
;
A
#
# COMPACT_ATOMS: atom_id res chain seq x y z
N MET A 1 15.32 -13.04 -25.73
CA MET A 1 13.89 -12.95 -25.33
C MET A 1 13.62 -11.51 -24.95
N PRO A 2 12.64 -10.81 -25.56
CA PRO A 2 12.27 -9.49 -25.09
C PRO A 2 11.66 -9.61 -23.69
N GLU A 3 11.98 -8.68 -22.81
CA GLU A 3 11.52 -8.70 -21.43
C GLU A 3 9.99 -8.51 -21.37
N VAL A 4 9.32 -9.45 -20.71
CA VAL A 4 7.85 -9.50 -20.55
C VAL A 4 7.25 -8.23 -19.93
N LYS A 5 8.07 -7.41 -19.25
CA LYS A 5 7.68 -6.10 -18.70
C LYS A 5 7.17 -5.13 -19.78
N VAL A 6 7.61 -5.27 -21.02
CA VAL A 6 7.21 -4.38 -22.14
C VAL A 6 5.85 -4.78 -22.75
N LEU A 7 5.41 -6.03 -22.55
CA LEU A 7 4.20 -6.57 -23.20
C LEU A 7 2.90 -6.21 -22.46
N TYR A 8 2.98 -5.78 -21.20
CA TYR A 8 1.83 -5.45 -20.33
C TYR A 8 1.74 -3.95 -19.98
N GLY A 9 2.31 -3.06 -20.81
CA GLY A 9 2.14 -1.61 -20.66
C GLY A 9 3.23 -0.89 -19.87
N GLY A 10 4.22 -1.61 -19.33
CA GLY A 10 5.32 -1.03 -18.55
C GLY A 10 4.87 -0.45 -17.21
N GLN A 11 5.84 0.05 -16.44
CA GLN A 11 5.56 0.76 -15.18
C GLN A 11 4.83 2.07 -15.49
N LYS A 12 3.64 2.26 -14.92
CA LYS A 12 2.85 3.46 -15.14
C LYS A 12 2.14 3.93 -13.87
N CYS A 13 2.67 5.00 -13.30
CA CYS A 13 2.01 5.75 -12.24
C CYS A 13 0.61 6.24 -12.67
N GLY A 14 -0.37 6.05 -11.78
CA GLY A 14 -1.76 6.43 -11.96
C GLY A 14 -2.63 5.31 -12.53
N ASN A 15 -2.12 4.08 -12.62
CA ASN A 15 -2.89 2.91 -13.07
C ASN A 15 -3.61 2.20 -11.91
N GLY A 16 -3.39 2.65 -10.66
CA GLY A 16 -3.98 2.11 -9.44
C GLY A 16 -3.26 0.88 -8.88
N TYR A 17 -2.08 0.54 -9.40
CA TYR A 17 -1.25 -0.58 -8.94
C TYR A 17 0.13 -0.08 -8.54
N VAL A 18 0.60 -0.47 -7.36
CA VAL A 18 1.95 -0.13 -6.92
C VAL A 18 2.95 -1.04 -7.61
N GLU A 19 3.78 -0.45 -8.46
CA GLU A 19 4.83 -1.16 -9.19
C GLU A 19 6.23 -0.97 -8.58
N GLU A 20 7.22 -1.68 -9.11
CA GLU A 20 8.61 -1.57 -8.66
C GLU A 20 9.13 -0.14 -8.88
N GLY A 21 9.45 0.56 -7.78
CA GLY A 21 9.91 1.95 -7.80
C GLY A 21 8.87 2.96 -7.32
N GLU A 22 7.62 2.54 -7.12
CA GLU A 22 6.54 3.35 -6.57
C GLU A 22 6.30 3.02 -5.09
N GLU A 23 5.85 4.00 -4.32
CA GLU A 23 5.49 3.82 -2.90
C GLU A 23 3.97 3.74 -2.71
N CYS A 24 3.22 4.29 -3.66
CA CYS A 24 1.77 4.28 -3.67
C CYS A 24 1.23 4.61 -5.07
N ASP A 25 0.07 4.07 -5.43
CA ASP A 25 -0.69 4.49 -6.61
C ASP A 25 -2.16 4.56 -6.20
N CYS A 26 -2.80 5.71 -6.46
CA CYS A 26 -4.19 6.00 -6.14
C CYS A 26 -5.03 6.34 -7.38
N GLY A 27 -4.53 6.01 -8.57
CA GLY A 27 -5.11 6.40 -9.85
C GLY A 27 -4.57 7.73 -10.38
N GLU A 28 -5.14 8.19 -11.49
CA GLU A 28 -4.77 9.45 -12.13
C GLU A 28 -5.02 10.65 -11.17
N PRO A 29 -4.31 11.78 -11.33
CA PRO A 29 -4.39 12.93 -10.42
C PRO A 29 -5.80 13.49 -10.22
N GLU A 30 -6.66 13.40 -11.22
CA GLU A 30 -8.05 13.86 -11.18
C GLU A 30 -8.95 12.95 -10.34
N GLU A 31 -8.59 11.67 -10.19
CA GLU A 31 -9.38 10.65 -9.50
C GLU A 31 -8.82 10.35 -8.10
N CYS A 32 -7.54 10.62 -7.86
CA CYS A 32 -6.89 10.34 -6.59
C CYS A 32 -7.39 11.26 -5.46
N ALA A 33 -8.19 10.67 -4.57
CA ALA A 33 -8.65 11.32 -3.33
C ALA A 33 -7.76 11.00 -2.11
N ASN A 34 -6.65 10.28 -2.29
CA ASN A 34 -5.79 9.84 -1.19
C ASN A 34 -4.84 10.96 -0.75
N PRO A 35 -4.97 11.50 0.48
CA PRO A 35 -4.10 12.59 0.95
C PRO A 35 -2.66 12.15 1.22
N CYS A 36 -2.42 10.84 1.36
CA CYS A 36 -1.12 10.26 1.68
C CYS A 36 -0.26 10.00 0.43
N CYS A 37 -0.87 9.97 -0.75
CA CYS A 37 -0.20 9.64 -2.01
C CYS A 37 -0.12 10.86 -2.94
N ASN A 38 1.03 11.03 -3.58
CA ASN A 38 1.19 11.98 -4.67
C ASN A 38 0.92 11.28 -6.00
N ALA A 39 -0.28 11.46 -6.54
CA ALA A 39 -0.71 10.84 -7.78
C ALA A 39 0.14 11.21 -9.01
N THR A 40 0.89 12.31 -8.99
CA THR A 40 1.75 12.70 -10.10
C THR A 40 3.09 11.96 -10.09
N THR A 41 3.55 11.53 -8.91
CA THR A 41 4.88 10.92 -8.74
C THR A 41 4.82 9.50 -8.19
N CYS A 42 3.64 9.02 -7.80
CA CYS A 42 3.43 7.74 -7.13
C CYS A 42 4.34 7.52 -5.91
N THR A 43 4.60 8.62 -5.20
CA THR A 43 5.37 8.65 -3.95
C THR A 43 4.49 9.06 -2.79
N LEU A 44 4.89 8.69 -1.58
CA LEU A 44 4.25 9.16 -0.37
C LEU A 44 4.43 10.68 -0.21
N LYS A 45 3.41 11.34 0.35
CA LYS A 45 3.44 12.79 0.62
C LYS A 45 4.01 13.08 2.00
N GLY A 46 5.00 13.97 2.07
CA GLY A 46 5.55 14.45 3.34
C GLY A 46 6.11 13.32 4.19
N ASP A 47 5.67 13.22 5.43
CA ASP A 47 6.09 12.19 6.40
C ASP A 47 5.16 10.96 6.43
N ALA A 48 4.36 10.77 5.38
CA ALA A 48 3.52 9.58 5.25
C ALA A 48 4.39 8.31 5.21
N VAL A 49 3.98 7.31 5.98
CA VAL A 49 4.63 5.98 6.03
C VAL A 49 3.81 4.95 5.27
N CYS A 50 2.53 5.23 5.05
CA CYS A 50 1.62 4.40 4.29
C CYS A 50 0.60 5.26 3.55
N ALA A 51 0.05 4.74 2.46
CA ALA A 51 -1.10 5.32 1.77
C ALA A 51 -2.28 4.36 1.65
N HIS A 52 -2.04 3.05 1.71
CA HIS A 52 -3.06 2.02 1.49
C HIS A 52 -3.00 0.92 2.56
N GLY A 53 -4.03 0.08 2.60
CA GLY A 53 -4.11 -1.08 3.49
C GLY A 53 -4.87 -0.82 4.79
N GLN A 54 -5.38 -1.89 5.39
CA GLN A 54 -6.24 -1.84 6.59
C GLN A 54 -5.51 -1.30 7.84
N CYS A 55 -4.18 -1.35 7.82
CA CYS A 55 -3.33 -0.82 8.89
C CYS A 55 -2.92 0.64 8.68
N CYS A 56 -3.32 1.28 7.58
CA CYS A 56 -2.99 2.68 7.34
C CYS A 56 -4.09 3.61 7.86
N HIS A 57 -3.72 4.59 8.66
CA HIS A 57 -4.63 5.61 9.16
C HIS A 57 -3.89 6.92 9.35
N ASP A 58 -4.47 8.00 8.82
CA ASP A 58 -3.85 9.32 8.81
C ASP A 58 -2.40 9.27 8.29
N CYS A 59 -2.19 8.47 7.24
CA CYS A 59 -0.91 8.23 6.58
C CYS A 59 0.17 7.59 7.47
N GLN A 60 -0.22 7.04 8.62
CA GLN A 60 0.64 6.34 9.56
C GLN A 60 0.18 4.90 9.75
N VAL A 61 1.13 4.01 10.00
CA VAL A 61 0.81 2.62 10.33
C VAL A 61 0.22 2.60 11.75
N ARG A 62 -1.01 2.09 11.87
CA ARG A 62 -1.65 1.90 13.18
C ARG A 62 -0.78 0.96 14.01
N ARG A 63 -0.51 1.38 15.26
CA ARG A 63 0.06 0.45 16.23
C ARG A 63 -0.90 -0.71 16.44
N PRO A 64 -0.40 -1.93 16.67
CA PRO A 64 -1.24 -3.07 16.90
C PRO A 64 -2.06 -2.83 18.16
N VAL A 65 -3.36 -2.63 17.98
CA VAL A 65 -4.31 -2.65 19.09
C VAL A 65 -4.68 -4.11 19.27
N ALA A 66 -4.34 -4.69 20.41
CA ALA A 66 -4.89 -5.98 20.83
C ALA A 66 -6.39 -5.82 21.10
N ARG A 67 -7.19 -5.65 20.04
CA ARG A 67 -8.64 -5.74 20.15
C ARG A 67 -8.98 -7.22 20.25
N LYS A 68 -9.52 -7.62 21.41
CA LYS A 68 -10.27 -8.87 21.52
C LYS A 68 -11.48 -8.75 20.58
N LEU A 69 -11.34 -9.22 19.36
CA LEU A 69 -12.47 -9.40 18.46
C LEU A 69 -13.18 -10.69 18.92
N PHE A 70 -14.44 -10.50 19.33
CA PHE A 70 -15.55 -11.47 19.40
C PHE A 70 -15.22 -12.96 19.17
N ASP A 71 -15.62 -13.81 20.12
CA ASP A 71 -15.50 -15.27 20.16
C ASP A 71 -15.52 -16.02 18.82
N SER A 72 -14.40 -16.08 18.09
CA SER A 72 -14.28 -16.85 16.86
C SER A 72 -12.91 -17.56 16.80
N PRO A 73 -12.86 -18.92 16.78
CA PRO A 73 -11.62 -19.70 16.90
C PRO A 73 -10.89 -19.91 15.55
N LEU A 74 -10.87 -18.91 14.66
CA LEU A 74 -10.17 -18.99 13.37
C LEU A 74 -9.25 -17.77 13.18
N TRP A 75 -8.10 -18.01 12.57
CA TRP A 75 -6.78 -17.54 12.96
C TRP A 75 -6.25 -16.35 12.15
N GLU A 76 -7.01 -15.30 11.91
CA GLU A 76 -6.48 -14.10 11.21
C GLU A 76 -6.22 -12.96 12.18
N GLN A 77 -5.11 -13.09 12.90
CA GLN A 77 -4.48 -12.01 13.64
C GLN A 77 -3.95 -10.97 12.63
N HIS A 78 -4.81 -10.05 12.16
CA HIS A 78 -4.35 -8.83 11.47
C HIS A 78 -3.74 -7.86 12.49
N THR A 79 -2.76 -8.33 13.25
CA THR A 79 -1.89 -7.46 14.03
C THR A 79 -1.06 -6.65 13.05
N CYS A 80 -1.19 -5.32 13.07
CA CYS A 80 -0.34 -4.38 12.31
C CYS A 80 1.13 -4.36 12.82
N LEU A 81 1.63 -5.50 13.33
CA LEU A 81 3.02 -5.73 13.67
C LEU A 81 3.76 -6.02 12.37
N GLY A 82 4.51 -5.04 11.88
CA GLY A 82 5.61 -5.33 10.98
C GLY A 82 6.63 -6.20 11.70
N LEU A 83 6.56 -7.52 11.51
CA LEU A 83 7.73 -8.38 11.60
C LEU A 83 8.15 -8.68 10.16
N GLY A 84 9.13 -7.93 9.67
CA GLY A 84 9.89 -8.35 8.51
C GLY A 84 10.64 -9.64 8.85
N MET A 85 10.25 -10.74 8.24
CA MET A 85 11.14 -11.87 7.94
C MET A 85 10.70 -12.41 6.59
N GLY A 86 11.61 -12.36 5.61
CA GLY A 86 11.33 -12.66 4.22
C GLY A 86 10.67 -14.03 4.03
N PHE A 87 9.69 -14.05 3.13
CA PHE A 87 9.33 -15.24 2.39
C PHE A 87 9.36 -14.86 0.91
N PHE A 88 10.26 -15.54 0.20
CA PHE A 88 10.35 -15.62 -1.25
C PHE A 88 9.07 -16.21 -1.84
#